data_AF-A0A165PIA6-F1
#
_entry.id   AF-A0A165PIA6-F1
#
_cell.length_a   1.000
_cell.length_b   1.000
_cell.length_c   1.000
_cell.angle_alpha   90.00
_cell.angle_beta   90.00
_cell.angle_gamma   90.00
#
_symmetry.space_group_name_H-M   'P 1'
#
loop_
_entity.id
_entity.type
_entity.pdbx_description
1 polymer ?
#
loop_
_entity_poly.entity_id
_entity_poly.type
_entity_poly.pdbx_seq_one_letter_code
_entity_poly.pdbx_strand_id
1 'polypeptide(L)' 'MYAVNWEMMPFFLAVARAGSLRAGAEILNASHVTVNRNINTLEASYGVQLLPGHDEGLN' A
#
# COMPACT_ATOMS: atom_id res chain seq x y z
N MET A 1 -14.24 -13.84 -8.53
CA MET A 1 -13.03 -13.69 -7.69
C MET A 1 -12.84 -12.19 -7.47
N TYR A 2 -13.48 -11.59 -6.47
CA TYR A 2 -13.57 -10.11 -6.31
C TYR A 2 -13.19 -9.62 -4.89
N ALA A 3 -12.78 -10.50 -3.98
CA ALA A 3 -12.55 -10.15 -2.58
C ALA A 3 -11.13 -9.58 -2.31
N VAL A 4 -10.13 -10.02 -3.08
CA VAL A 4 -8.71 -9.76 -2.78
C VAL A 4 -8.35 -8.27 -2.86
N ASN A 5 -8.87 -7.53 -3.84
CA ASN A 5 -8.57 -6.10 -4.00
C ASN A 5 -9.16 -5.26 -2.86
N TRP A 6 -10.33 -5.66 -2.35
CA TRP A 6 -11.02 -4.90 -1.30
C TRP A 6 -10.38 -5.13 0.08
N GLU A 7 -9.84 -6.32 0.33
CA GLU A 7 -9.06 -6.63 1.54
C GLU A 7 -7.78 -5.79 1.65
N MET A 8 -7.24 -5.33 0.52
CA MET A 8 -6.06 -4.46 0.48
C MET A 8 -6.39 -2.97 0.64
N MET A 9 -7.67 -2.59 0.51
CA MET A 9 -8.10 -1.20 0.54
C MET A 9 -7.77 -0.46 1.85
N PRO A 10 -7.87 -1.09 3.05
CA PRO A 10 -7.45 -0.45 4.29
C PRO A 10 -5.98 -0.03 4.30
N PHE A 11 -5.09 -0.80 3.65
CA PHE A 11 -3.66 -0.48 3.55
C PHE A 11 -3.44 0.80 2.73
N PHE A 12 -4.08 0.89 1.56
CA PHE A 12 -4.04 2.08 0.74
C PHE A 12 -4.61 3.30 1.48
N LEU A 13 -5.80 3.18 2.08
CA LEU A 13 -6.46 4.29 2.77
C LEU A 13 -5.67 4.78 3.99
N ALA A 14 -5.05 3.88 4.76
CA ALA A 14 -4.20 4.25 5.88
C ALA A 14 -3.00 5.08 5.42
N VAL A 15 -2.33 4.66 4.34
CA VAL A 15 -1.16 5.36 3.80
C VAL A 15 -1.54 6.68 3.14
N ALA A 16 -2.62 6.71 2.34
CA ALA A 16 -3.11 7.93 1.71
C ALA A 16 -3.51 9.00 2.73
N ARG A 17 -4.04 8.61 3.89
CA ARG A 17 -4.39 9.53 4.98
C ARG A 17 -3.18 9.94 5.82
N ALA A 18 -2.25 9.03 6.05
CA ALA A 18 -1.08 9.27 6.91
C ALA A 18 0.10 9.93 6.18
N GLY A 19 0.12 9.88 4.85
CA GLY A 19 1.15 10.49 4.00
C GLY A 19 2.44 9.68 3.86
N SER A 20 2.57 8.52 4.52
CA SER A 20 3.73 7.63 4.35
C SER A 20 3.39 6.17 4.67
N LEU A 21 4.14 5.24 4.06
CA LEU A 21 4.02 3.80 4.32
C LEU A 21 4.24 3.48 5.80
N ARG A 22 5.23 4.13 6.42
CA ARG A 22 5.54 3.96 7.84
C ARG A 22 4.38 4.40 8.73
N ALA A 23 3.85 5.60 8.54
CA ALA A 23 2.75 6.10 9.35
C ALA A 23 1.46 5.29 9.14
N GLY A 24 1.19 4.82 7.91
CA GLY A 24 0.07 3.89 7.66
C GLY A 24 0.25 2.53 8.34
N ALA A 25 1.48 2.02 8.42
CA ALA A 25 1.80 0.78 9.13
C ALA A 25 1.58 0.91 10.64
N GLU A 26 1.95 2.04 11.23
CA GLU A 26 1.69 2.36 12.64
C GLU A 26 0.17 2.40 12.93
N ILE A 27 -0.64 3.01 12.06
CA ILE A 27 -2.11 3.04 12.19
C ILE A 27 -2.72 1.64 12.17
N LEU A 28 -2.23 0.77 11.30
CA LEU A 28 -2.76 -0.59 11.11
C LEU A 28 -2.14 -1.62 12.05
N ASN A 29 -1.19 -1.22 12.92
CA ASN A 29 -0.38 -2.12 13.71
C ASN A 29 0.22 -3.26 12.86
N ALA A 30 0.72 -2.90 11.68
CA ALA A 30 1.28 -3.82 10.69
C ALA A 30 2.76 -3.51 10.43
N SER A 31 3.48 -4.46 9.83
CA SER A 31 4.85 -4.20 9.36
C SER A 31 4.85 -3.35 8.10
N HIS A 32 5.85 -2.47 7.97
CA HIS A 32 6.11 -1.70 6.75
C HIS A 32 6.14 -2.59 5.49
N VAL A 33 6.75 -3.77 5.58
CA VAL A 33 6.82 -4.76 4.48
C VAL A 33 5.43 -5.26 4.08
N THR A 34 4.58 -5.53 5.06
CA THR A 34 3.19 -5.98 4.83
C THR A 34 2.39 -4.90 4.12
N VAL A 35 2.52 -3.64 4.56
CA VAL A 35 1.82 -2.51 3.94
C VAL A 35 2.27 -2.33 2.49
N ASN A 36 3.59 -2.31 2.24
CA ASN A 36 4.15 -2.17 0.90
C ASN A 36 3.69 -3.30 -0.04
N ARG A 37 3.71 -4.55 0.42
CA ARG A 37 3.25 -5.70 -0.38
C ARG A 37 1.76 -5.61 -0.75
N ASN A 38 0.91 -5.19 0.19
CA ASN A 38 -0.53 -5.04 -0.07
C ASN A 38 -0.81 -3.92 -1.07
N ILE A 39 -0.10 -2.79 -0.97
CA ILE A 39 -0.21 -1.69 -1.94
C ILE A 39 0.25 -2.14 -3.32
N ASN A 40 1.42 -2.79 -3.43
CA ASN A 40 1.92 -3.28 -4.72
C ASN A 40 0.95 -4.28 -5.38
N THR A 41 0.35 -5.16 -4.57
CA THR A 41 -0.63 -6.13 -5.09
C THR A 41 -1.91 -5.43 -5.54
N LEU A 42 -2.33 -4.40 -4.82
CA LEU A 42 -3.50 -3.59 -5.17
C LEU A 42 -3.29 -2.81 -6.47
N GLU A 43 -2.16 -2.11 -6.59
CA GLU A 43 -1.76 -1.37 -7.79
C GLU A 43 -1.67 -2.30 -9.01
N ALA A 44 -1.05 -3.48 -8.84
CA ALA A 44 -0.99 -4.49 -9.89
C ALA A 44 -2.39 -4.98 -10.30
N SER A 45 -3.33 -5.11 -9.36
CA SER A 45 -4.70 -5.55 -9.64
C SER A 45 -5.52 -4.52 -10.43
N TYR A 46 -5.25 -3.23 -10.22
CA TYR A 46 -5.88 -2.12 -10.95
C TYR A 46 -5.11 -1.73 -12.22
N GLY A 47 -3.85 -2.14 -12.34
CA GLY A 47 -2.97 -1.75 -13.45
C GLY A 47 -2.55 -0.29 -13.41
N VAL A 48 -2.63 0.36 -12.23
CA VAL A 48 -2.28 1.78 -12.04
C VAL A 48 -1.47 1.94 -10.77
N GLN A 49 -0.56 2.91 -10.79
CA GLN A 49 0.11 3.37 -9.59
C GLN A 49 -0.82 4.32 -8.82
N LEU A 50 -1.15 3.96 -7.59
CA LEU A 50 -2.08 4.68 -6.71
C LEU A 50 -1.36 5.59 -5.72
N LEU A 51 -0.11 5.26 -5.37
CA LEU A 51 0.74 6.05 -4.48
C LEU A 51 2.08 6.38 -5.17
N PRO A 52 2.70 7.53 -4.87
CA PRO A 52 4.03 7.84 -5.38
C PRO A 52 5.00 6.72 -5.02
N GLY A 53 5.74 6.23 -6.00
CA GLY A 53 6.66 5.11 -5.83
C GLY A 53 7.75 5.49 -4.85
N HIS A 54 7.93 4.69 -3.81
CA HIS A 54 9.10 4.79 -2.93
C HIS A 54 10.29 4.10 -3.60
N ASP A 55 10.64 4.54 -4.82
CA ASP A 55 11.86 4.10 -5.49
C ASP A 55 13.05 4.74 -4.76
N GLU A 56 13.41 4.15 -3.62
CA GLU A 56 14.76 4.21 -3.08
C GLU A 56 15.65 3.37 -4.02
N GLY A 57 16.08 3.98 -5.11
CA GLY A 57 17.27 3.59 -5.86
C GLY A 57 17.09 2.50 -6.93
N LEU A 58 16.73 2.93 -8.14
CA LEU A 58 17.39 2.47 -9.35
C LEU A 58 18.45 3.49 -9.81
N ASN A 59 19.67 3.34 -9.27
CA ASN A 59 20.93 3.71 -9.94
C ASN A 59 21.95 2.62 -9.65
#